data_AF-A0A271M102-F1
#
_entry.id   AF-A0A271M102-F1
#
_cell.length_a   1.000
_cell.length_b   1.000
_cell.length_c   1.000
_cell.angle_alpha   90.00
_cell.angle_beta   90.00
_cell.angle_gamma   90.00
#
_symmetry.space_group_name_H-M   'P 1'
#
loop_
_entity.id
_entity.type
_entity.pdbx_description
1 polymer ?
#
loop_
_entity_poly.entity_id
_entity_poly.type
_entity_poly.pdbx_seq_one_letter_code
_entity_poly.pdbx_strand_id
1 'polypeptide(L)'
;MKEILLWKENHMLPEQYCDYLLSLYSQGEEWDESLIQTKQSKSFPLKSILVSLSILMISLFVLYFTEMSFPLQTAILVFFVVVLLSLGFYFSKKGLLFPMFYVAAAILLLVYSVELHEIMKGKGFFSLNYLLFINCLLWWIAGRKLQLIYFTISAWLGFGVLIIFIFI
;
A
#
# COMPACT_ATOMS: atom_id res chain seq x y z
N MET A 1 -34.30 -21.12 -6.51
CA MET A 1 -33.19 -20.82 -7.45
C MET A 1 -31.82 -20.79 -6.77
N LYS A 2 -31.67 -20.20 -5.58
CA LYS A 2 -30.42 -20.30 -4.78
C LYS A 2 -29.97 -21.75 -4.50
N GLU A 3 -30.92 -22.66 -4.31
CA GLU A 3 -30.63 -24.08 -4.05
C GLU A 3 -30.04 -24.80 -5.28
N ILE A 4 -30.49 -24.45 -6.49
CA ILE A 4 -30.02 -25.06 -7.75
C ILE A 4 -28.56 -24.64 -8.04
N LEU A 5 -28.22 -23.37 -7.76
CA LEU A 5 -26.82 -22.88 -7.81
C LEU A 5 -25.93 -23.59 -6.78
N LEU A 6 -26.47 -23.86 -5.60
CA LEU A 6 -25.76 -24.60 -4.54
C LEU A 6 -25.52 -26.07 -4.94
N TRP A 7 -26.44 -26.68 -5.70
CA TRP A 7 -26.24 -27.99 -6.30
C TRP A 7 -25.22 -27.98 -7.46
N LYS A 8 -25.13 -26.88 -8.22
CA LYS A 8 -24.11 -26.67 -9.27
C LYS A 8 -22.71 -26.54 -8.68
N GLU A 9 -22.53 -25.67 -7.67
CA GLU A 9 -21.22 -25.43 -7.03
C GLU A 9 -20.69 -26.70 -6.33
N ASN A 10 -21.59 -27.54 -5.79
CA ASN A 10 -21.21 -28.80 -5.14
C ASN A 10 -21.19 -30.02 -6.09
N HIS A 11 -21.34 -29.82 -7.41
CA HIS A 11 -21.38 -30.87 -8.43
C HIS A 11 -22.35 -32.04 -8.13
N MET A 12 -23.44 -31.77 -7.41
CA MET A 12 -24.43 -32.80 -7.06
C MET A 12 -25.28 -33.23 -8.26
N LEU A 13 -25.34 -32.38 -9.30
CA LEU A 13 -26.04 -32.62 -10.56
C LEU A 13 -25.12 -32.22 -11.72
N PRO A 14 -25.17 -32.94 -12.87
CA PRO A 14 -24.44 -32.55 -14.07
C PRO A 14 -24.86 -31.15 -14.55
N GLU A 15 -23.90 -30.35 -15.03
CA GLU A 15 -24.12 -28.93 -15.37
C GLU A 15 -25.28 -28.72 -16.35
N GLN A 16 -25.43 -29.61 -17.33
CA GLN A 16 -26.49 -29.53 -18.33
C GLN A 16 -27.92 -29.62 -17.73
N TYR A 17 -28.10 -30.40 -16.65
CA TYR A 17 -29.39 -30.50 -15.98
C TYR A 17 -29.69 -29.27 -15.14
N CYS A 18 -28.66 -28.72 -14.50
CA CYS A 18 -28.77 -27.51 -13.71
C CYS A 18 -29.16 -26.31 -14.59
N ASP A 19 -28.54 -26.19 -15.75
CA ASP A 19 -28.82 -25.13 -16.73
C ASP A 19 -30.22 -25.28 -17.35
N TYR A 20 -30.66 -26.51 -17.63
CA TYR A 20 -32.04 -26.77 -18.07
C TYR A 20 -33.06 -26.34 -17.00
N LEU A 21 -32.87 -26.74 -15.73
CA LEU A 21 -33.75 -26.33 -14.63
C LEU A 21 -33.72 -24.81 -14.42
N LEU A 22 -32.55 -24.17 -14.49
CA LEU A 22 -32.47 -22.72 -14.39
C LEU A 22 -33.28 -22.03 -15.50
N SER A 23 -33.14 -22.48 -16.75
CA SER A 23 -33.85 -21.91 -17.90
C SER A 23 -35.38 -22.09 -17.83
N LEU A 24 -35.83 -23.19 -17.23
CA LEU A 24 -37.24 -23.49 -17.09
C LEU A 24 -37.88 -22.67 -15.96
N TYR A 25 -37.18 -22.53 -14.84
CA TYR A 25 -37.65 -21.78 -13.67
C TYR A 25 -37.41 -20.27 -13.80
N SER A 26 -36.56 -19.83 -14.72
CA SER A 26 -36.30 -18.41 -14.98
C SER A 26 -37.36 -17.72 -15.84
N GLN A 27 -38.27 -18.47 -16.48
CA GLN A 27 -39.37 -17.93 -17.31
C GLN A 27 -38.97 -16.82 -18.30
N GLY A 28 -37.70 -16.79 -18.76
CA GLY A 28 -37.20 -15.77 -19.68
C GLY A 28 -36.70 -14.47 -19.05
N GLU A 29 -36.55 -14.38 -17.72
CA GLU A 29 -35.65 -13.38 -17.14
C GLU A 29 -34.21 -13.77 -17.45
N GLU A 30 -33.48 -12.92 -18.17
CA GLU A 30 -32.04 -13.08 -18.40
C GLU A 30 -31.34 -13.11 -17.03
N TRP A 31 -30.86 -14.28 -16.62
CA TRP A 31 -30.07 -14.41 -15.41
C TRP A 31 -28.74 -13.73 -15.68
N ASP A 32 -28.52 -12.65 -14.93
CA ASP A 32 -27.31 -11.85 -14.97
C ASP A 32 -26.10 -12.76 -14.64
N GLU A 33 -25.38 -13.21 -15.68
CA GLU A 33 -24.13 -13.98 -15.59
C GLU A 33 -23.06 -13.28 -14.73
N SER A 34 -23.27 -12.01 -14.39
CA SER A 34 -22.45 -11.25 -13.44
C SER A 34 -22.40 -11.87 -12.04
N LEU A 35 -23.37 -12.69 -11.64
CA LEU A 35 -23.32 -13.43 -10.37
C LEU A 35 -22.31 -14.60 -10.37
N ILE A 36 -21.92 -15.10 -11.55
CA ILE A 36 -20.99 -16.24 -11.69
C ILE A 36 -19.54 -15.75 -11.82
N GLN A 37 -19.31 -14.52 -12.28
CA GLN A 37 -17.94 -14.00 -12.52
C GLN A 37 -17.19 -13.45 -11.29
N THR A 38 -17.79 -13.38 -10.09
CA THR A 38 -17.12 -12.78 -8.92
C THR A 38 -16.37 -13.76 -8.01
N LYS A 39 -15.76 -14.80 -8.58
CA LYS A 39 -14.63 -15.50 -7.96
C LYS A 39 -13.42 -15.45 -8.88
N GLN A 40 -13.07 -14.25 -9.39
CA GLN A 40 -11.66 -14.00 -9.67
C GLN A 40 -10.91 -14.26 -8.35
N SER A 41 -10.20 -15.38 -8.32
CA SER A 41 -9.17 -15.67 -7.34
C SER A 41 -8.32 -14.40 -7.23
N LYS A 42 -8.57 -13.62 -6.18
CA LYS A 42 -7.64 -12.61 -5.69
C LYS A 42 -6.40 -13.40 -5.30
N SER A 43 -5.54 -13.67 -6.27
CA SER A 43 -4.19 -14.12 -6.03
C SER A 43 -3.58 -13.03 -5.17
N PHE A 44 -3.59 -13.28 -3.86
CA PHE A 44 -3.03 -12.37 -2.89
C PHE A 44 -1.60 -12.09 -3.36
N PRO A 45 -1.19 -10.82 -3.48
CA PRO A 45 0.10 -10.46 -4.02
C PRO A 45 1.26 -10.74 -3.05
N LEU A 46 1.32 -11.94 -2.49
CA LEU A 46 2.33 -12.38 -1.52
C LEU A 46 3.75 -12.13 -2.03
N LYS A 47 4.00 -12.35 -3.34
CA LYS A 47 5.30 -12.05 -3.96
C LYS A 47 5.69 -10.58 -3.86
N SER A 48 4.74 -9.66 -4.07
CA SER A 48 5.02 -8.23 -4.01
C SER A 48 5.13 -7.71 -2.58
N ILE A 49 4.35 -8.28 -1.66
CA ILE A 49 4.49 -8.00 -0.23
C ILE A 49 5.88 -8.44 0.24
N LEU A 50 6.31 -9.64 -0.16
CA LEU A 50 7.63 -10.17 0.17
C LEU A 50 8.76 -9.31 -0.41
N VAL A 51 8.62 -8.83 -1.66
CA VAL A 51 9.59 -7.92 -2.28
C VAL A 51 9.65 -6.58 -1.53
N SER A 52 8.49 -5.95 -1.26
CA SER A 52 8.44 -4.68 -0.52
C SER A 52 9.01 -4.82 0.89
N LEU A 53 8.72 -5.92 1.58
CA LEU A 53 9.22 -6.20 2.92
C LEU A 53 10.73 -6.49 2.91
N SER A 54 11.21 -7.24 1.92
CA SER A 54 12.64 -7.52 1.75
C SER A 54 13.41 -6.23 1.49
N ILE A 55 12.88 -5.38 0.59
CA ILE A 55 13.43 -4.06 0.28
C ILE A 55 13.52 -3.21 1.56
N LEU A 56 12.43 -3.13 2.32
CA LEU A 56 12.42 -2.40 3.60
C LEU A 56 13.42 -2.96 4.61
N MET A 57 13.46 -4.29 4.79
CA MET A 57 14.42 -4.95 5.69
C MET A 57 15.87 -4.72 5.26
N ILE A 58 16.17 -4.81 3.96
CA ILE A 58 17.50 -4.52 3.43
C ILE A 58 17.87 -3.07 3.75
N SER A 59 16.97 -2.11 3.53
CA SER A 59 17.24 -0.71 3.83
C SER A 59 17.51 -0.47 5.31
N LEU A 60 16.74 -1.10 6.21
CA LEU A 60 16.96 -0.99 7.65
C LEU A 60 18.24 -1.69 8.10
N PHE A 61 18.55 -2.83 7.49
CA PHE A 61 19.78 -3.57 7.75
C PHE A 61 21.01 -2.75 7.32
N VAL A 62 20.96 -2.10 6.15
CA VAL A 62 22.00 -1.16 5.71
C VAL A 62 22.14 -0.01 6.70
N LEU A 63 21.02 0.55 7.18
CA LEU A 63 21.01 1.63 8.17
C LEU A 63 21.66 1.20 9.49
N TYR A 64 21.35 -0.01 9.97
CA TYR A 64 21.91 -0.58 11.20
C TYR A 64 23.40 -0.92 11.09
N PHE A 65 23.84 -1.43 9.94
CA PHE A 65 25.24 -1.77 9.71
C PHE A 65 26.13 -0.53 9.49
N THR A 66 25.55 0.64 9.26
CA THR A 66 26.31 1.84 8.86
C THR A 66 26.67 2.69 10.09
N GLU A 67 27.57 2.19 10.93
CA GLU A 67 28.41 2.98 11.85
C GLU A 67 29.52 3.75 11.08
N MET A 68 29.30 4.10 9.80
CA MET A 68 30.27 4.74 8.90
C MET A 68 29.69 6.01 8.29
N SER A 69 30.57 6.98 7.96
CA SER A 69 30.30 8.37 7.57
C SER A 69 28.90 8.69 7.03
N PHE A 70 28.19 9.60 7.74
CA PHE A 70 26.88 10.18 7.41
C PHE A 70 26.56 10.38 5.90
N PRO A 71 27.43 10.99 5.05
CA PRO A 71 27.06 11.27 3.66
C PRO A 71 26.77 10.03 2.81
N LEU A 72 27.38 8.89 3.10
CA LEU A 72 27.21 7.67 2.30
C LEU A 72 25.87 6.99 2.60
N GLN A 73 25.47 6.98 3.87
CA GLN A 73 24.16 6.49 4.33
C GLN A 73 23.01 7.25 3.66
N THR A 74 23.07 8.58 3.70
CA THR A 74 22.07 9.48 3.10
C THR A 74 21.92 9.24 1.60
N ALA A 75 23.03 9.03 0.87
CA ALA A 75 22.99 8.77 -0.58
C ALA A 75 22.31 7.44 -0.92
N ILE A 76 22.61 6.37 -0.18
CA ILE A 76 21.99 5.05 -0.39
C ILE A 76 20.50 5.10 -0.09
N LEU A 77 20.10 5.78 0.98
CA LEU A 77 18.71 5.92 1.39
C LEU A 77 17.90 6.64 0.30
N VAL A 78 18.40 7.77 -0.22
CA VAL A 78 17.77 8.49 -1.34
C VAL A 78 17.63 7.61 -2.58
N PHE A 79 18.69 6.88 -2.95
CA PHE A 79 18.65 5.96 -4.08
C PHE A 79 17.51 4.94 -3.93
N PHE A 80 17.37 4.37 -2.73
CA PHE A 80 16.38 3.35 -2.45
C PHE A 80 14.94 3.88 -2.49
N VAL A 81 14.72 5.09 -1.97
CA VAL A 81 13.42 5.80 -2.07
C VAL A 81 13.04 6.05 -3.53
N VAL A 82 13.98 6.52 -4.36
CA VAL A 82 13.75 6.78 -5.78
C VAL A 82 13.40 5.50 -6.54
N VAL A 83 14.11 4.40 -6.26
CA VAL A 83 13.83 3.08 -6.86
C VAL A 83 12.43 2.61 -6.48
N LEU A 84 12.06 2.67 -5.20
CA LEU A 84 10.74 2.29 -4.71
C LEU A 84 9.61 3.09 -5.36
N LEU A 85 9.78 4.41 -5.50
CA LEU A 85 8.79 5.28 -6.11
C LEU A 85 8.65 5.01 -7.61
N SER A 86 9.77 4.75 -8.29
CA SER A 86 9.81 4.37 -9.71
C SER A 86 9.13 3.02 -9.97
N LEU A 87 9.40 2.01 -9.13
CA LEU A 87 8.70 0.72 -9.14
C LEU A 87 7.20 0.91 -8.88
N GLY A 88 6.85 1.72 -7.88
CA GLY A 88 5.46 2.07 -7.59
C GLY A 88 4.74 2.64 -8.81
N PHE A 89 5.35 3.58 -9.52
CA PHE A 89 4.78 4.17 -10.75
C PHE A 89 4.68 3.16 -11.89
N TYR A 90 5.70 2.34 -12.11
CA TYR A 90 5.71 1.31 -13.16
C TYR A 90 4.65 0.23 -12.92
N PHE A 91 4.51 -0.23 -11.68
CA PHE A 91 3.51 -1.24 -11.29
C PHE A 91 2.10 -0.67 -11.12
N SER A 92 1.95 0.66 -11.00
CA SER A 92 0.65 1.35 -10.98
C SER A 92 -0.20 0.99 -12.21
N LYS A 93 0.43 0.89 -13.39
CA LYS A 93 -0.26 0.54 -14.64
C LYS A 93 -0.79 -0.90 -14.69
N LYS A 94 -0.34 -1.80 -13.80
CA LYS A 94 -0.71 -3.23 -13.78
C LYS A 94 -1.72 -3.59 -12.66
N GLY A 95 -2.26 -2.59 -11.96
CA GLY A 95 -3.51 -2.68 -11.21
C GLY A 95 -3.52 -3.40 -9.84
N LEU A 96 -2.50 -4.19 -9.48
CA LEU A 96 -2.62 -5.07 -8.30
C LEU A 96 -1.64 -4.81 -7.15
N LEU A 97 -0.61 -3.97 -7.33
CA LEU A 97 0.57 -3.96 -6.45
C LEU A 97 1.03 -2.58 -5.98
N PHE A 98 0.25 -1.56 -6.28
CA PHE A 98 0.63 -0.17 -6.10
C PHE A 98 0.80 0.27 -4.62
N PRO A 99 -0.09 -0.07 -3.66
CA PRO A 99 -0.06 0.55 -2.33
C PRO A 99 1.20 0.26 -1.51
N MET A 100 1.73 -0.96 -1.58
CA MET A 100 2.81 -1.42 -0.68
C MET A 100 4.14 -0.71 -0.94
N PHE A 101 4.51 -0.52 -2.20
CA PHE A 101 5.74 0.19 -2.56
C PHE A 101 5.72 1.65 -2.07
N TYR A 102 4.56 2.30 -2.11
CA TYR A 102 4.41 3.67 -1.61
C TYR A 102 4.48 3.73 -0.08
N VAL A 103 3.94 2.74 0.63
CA VAL A 103 4.08 2.65 2.09
C VAL A 103 5.56 2.46 2.47
N ALA A 104 6.27 1.57 1.80
CA ALA A 104 7.71 1.39 2.04
C ALA A 104 8.51 2.67 1.73
N ALA A 105 8.23 3.33 0.62
CA ALA A 105 8.85 4.61 0.27
C ALA A 105 8.57 5.69 1.32
N ALA A 106 7.35 5.73 1.85
CA ALA A 106 6.97 6.70 2.86
C ALA A 106 7.71 6.52 4.19
N ILE A 107 7.83 5.27 4.65
CA ILE A 107 8.58 4.95 5.86
C ILE A 107 10.03 5.39 5.69
N LEU A 108 10.65 5.10 4.54
CA LEU A 108 12.01 5.53 4.26
C LEU A 108 12.17 7.04 4.16
N LEU A 109 11.19 7.74 3.58
CA LEU A 109 11.19 9.20 3.51
C LEU A 109 11.12 9.83 4.92
N LEU A 110 10.38 9.21 5.84
CA LEU A 110 10.36 9.62 7.24
C LEU A 110 11.73 9.40 7.91
N VAL A 111 12.34 8.23 7.73
CA VAL A 111 13.69 7.94 8.26
C VAL A 111 14.72 8.94 7.72
N TYR A 112 14.68 9.21 6.41
CA TYR A 112 15.52 10.22 5.78
C TYR A 112 15.38 11.62 6.40
N SER A 113 14.15 11.99 6.74
CA SER A 113 13.88 13.30 7.32
C SER A 113 14.43 13.45 8.74
N VAL A 114 14.49 12.35 9.49
CA VAL A 114 15.14 12.31 10.81
C VAL A 114 16.67 12.44 10.66
N GLU A 115 17.28 11.71 9.72
CA GLU A 115 18.72 11.83 9.46
C GLU A 115 19.13 13.22 8.98
N LEU A 116 18.32 13.86 8.12
CA LEU A 116 18.54 15.24 7.69
C LEU A 116 18.59 16.21 8.88
N HIS A 117 17.73 16.01 9.88
CA HIS A 117 17.76 16.85 11.08
C HIS A 117 19.07 16.67 11.86
N GLU A 118 19.56 15.43 11.97
CA GLU A 118 20.81 15.12 12.67
C GLU A 118 22.04 15.75 12.00
N ILE A 119 22.08 15.74 10.65
CA ILE A 119 23.12 16.43 9.86
C ILE A 119 23.04 17.95 10.06
N MET A 120 21.83 18.50 10.16
CA MET A 120 21.63 19.94 10.35
C MET A 120 22.03 20.45 11.73
N LYS A 121 22.30 19.58 12.72
CA LYS A 121 23.01 19.74 14.02
C LYS A 121 22.88 21.04 14.84
N GLY A 122 22.01 22.00 14.48
CA GLY A 122 22.13 23.37 15.01
C GLY A 122 21.04 24.38 14.68
N LYS A 123 19.82 23.99 14.29
CA LYS A 123 18.72 24.97 14.07
C LYS A 123 17.43 24.64 14.84
N GLY A 124 17.52 24.66 16.17
CA GLY A 124 16.40 24.83 17.10
C GLY A 124 15.37 23.70 17.16
N PHE A 125 14.65 23.63 18.27
CA PHE A 125 13.53 22.69 18.50
C PHE A 125 12.48 22.70 17.37
N PHE A 126 12.35 23.83 16.66
CA PHE A 126 11.40 23.98 15.55
C PHE A 126 11.79 23.25 14.26
N SER A 127 13.05 22.88 14.05
CA SER A 127 13.47 22.26 12.79
C SER A 127 12.87 20.87 12.58
N LEU A 128 12.90 20.01 13.60
CA LEU A 128 12.42 18.63 13.49
C LEU A 128 10.90 18.60 13.28
N ASN A 129 10.17 19.41 14.06
CA ASN A 129 8.72 19.55 13.95
C ASN A 129 8.29 20.07 12.56
N TYR A 130 9.04 21.02 12.00
CA TYR A 130 8.79 21.53 10.65
C TYR A 130 9.03 20.46 9.56
N LEU A 131 10.10 19.66 9.67
CA LEU A 131 10.34 18.54 8.75
C LEU A 131 9.22 17.48 8.84
N LEU A 132 8.77 17.13 10.04
CA LEU A 132 7.66 16.19 10.25
C LEU A 132 6.34 16.71 9.67
N PHE A 133 6.08 18.01 9.79
CA PHE A 133 4.92 18.65 9.19
C PHE A 133 4.95 18.57 7.66
N ILE A 134 6.11 18.84 7.05
CA ILE A 134 6.32 18.67 5.61
C ILE A 134 6.09 17.21 5.19
N ASN A 135 6.58 16.24 5.95
CA ASN A 135 6.34 14.81 5.70
C ASN A 135 4.84 14.49 5.71
N CYS A 136 4.11 14.94 6.73
CA CYS A 136 2.68 14.71 6.84
C CYS A 136 1.90 15.36 5.69
N LEU A 137 2.29 16.55 5.25
CA LEU A 137 1.70 17.20 4.07
C LEU A 137 1.97 16.41 2.79
N LEU A 138 3.21 15.97 2.57
CA LEU A 138 3.59 15.10 1.46
C LEU A 138 2.75 13.82 1.46
N TRP A 139 2.55 13.24 2.64
CA TRP A 139 1.74 12.03 2.80
C TRP A 139 0.27 12.26 2.48
N TRP A 140 -0.28 13.38 2.93
CA TRP A 140 -1.66 13.74 2.62
C TRP A 140 -1.87 13.99 1.12
N ILE A 141 -0.95 14.72 0.46
CA ILE A 141 -1.01 15.01 -0.98
C ILE A 141 -0.89 13.72 -1.78
N ALA A 142 0.07 12.86 -1.44
CA ALA A 142 0.24 11.55 -2.08
C ALA A 142 -0.97 10.64 -1.83
N GLY A 143 -1.54 10.62 -0.62
CA GLY A 143 -2.72 9.85 -0.28
C GLY A 143 -3.94 10.25 -1.12
N ARG A 144 -4.11 11.56 -1.35
CA ARG A 144 -5.16 12.10 -2.23
C ARG A 144 -4.91 11.79 -3.71
N LYS A 145 -3.69 12.02 -4.21
CA LYS A 145 -3.34 11.80 -5.63
C LYS A 145 -3.39 10.33 -6.03
N LEU A 146 -3.12 9.44 -5.08
CA LEU A 146 -2.97 8.01 -5.32
C LEU A 146 -4.14 7.17 -4.76
N GLN A 147 -5.19 7.83 -4.24
CA GLN A 147 -6.36 7.23 -3.57
C GLN A 147 -6.02 6.20 -2.48
N LEU A 148 -4.89 6.38 -1.80
CA LEU A 148 -4.47 5.51 -0.70
C LEU A 148 -5.06 6.01 0.62
N ILE A 149 -6.17 5.39 1.03
CA ILE A 149 -6.91 5.74 2.27
C ILE A 149 -5.99 5.63 3.50
N TYR A 150 -5.16 4.58 3.58
CA TYR A 150 -4.21 4.37 4.68
C TYR A 150 -3.24 5.54 4.88
N PHE A 151 -2.82 6.17 3.79
CA PHE A 151 -1.87 7.27 3.82
C PHE A 151 -2.50 8.58 4.29
N THR A 152 -3.78 8.75 3.99
CA THR A 152 -4.56 9.87 4.53
C THR A 152 -4.76 9.70 6.02
N ILE A 153 -5.14 8.50 6.49
CA ILE A 153 -5.31 8.21 7.92
C ILE A 153 -4.00 8.43 8.68
N SER A 154 -2.87 7.92 8.19
CA SER A 154 -1.58 8.10 8.85
C SER A 154 -1.14 9.56 8.89
N ALA A 155 -1.42 10.36 7.85
CA ALA A 155 -1.13 11.79 7.85
C ALA A 155 -1.94 12.54 8.92
N TRP A 156 -3.25 12.29 9.03
CA TRP A 156 -4.10 12.89 10.07
C TRP A 156 -3.65 12.50 11.48
N LEU A 157 -3.30 11.23 11.67
CA LEU A 157 -2.80 10.73 12.95
C LEU A 157 -1.46 11.41 13.32
N GLY A 158 -0.57 11.56 12.34
CA GLY A 158 0.68 12.32 12.47
C GLY A 158 0.44 13.78 12.85
N PHE A 159 -0.47 14.48 12.17
CA PHE A 159 -0.85 15.85 12.54
C PHE A 159 -1.36 15.94 13.98
N GLY A 160 -2.20 15.00 14.41
CA GLY A 160 -2.69 14.94 15.79
C GLY A 160 -1.55 14.84 16.80
N VAL A 161 -0.59 13.95 16.57
CA VAL A 161 0.59 13.79 17.43
C VAL A 161 1.45 15.06 17.47
N LEU A 162 1.66 15.72 16.33
CA LEU A 162 2.43 16.97 16.28
C LEU A 162 1.75 18.11 17.04
N ILE A 163 0.41 18.22 16.96
CA ILE A 163 -0.35 19.23 17.70
C ILE A 163 -0.23 18.99 19.20
N ILE A 164 -0.37 17.73 19.64
CA ILE A 164 -0.19 17.36 21.06
C ILE A 164 1.22 17.74 21.53
N PHE A 165 2.25 17.42 20.74
CA PHE A 165 3.63 17.71 21.10
C PHE A 165 3.96 19.21 21.18
N ILE A 166 3.28 20.05 20.40
CA ILE A 166 3.44 21.52 20.46
C ILE A 166 2.79 22.11 21.73
N PHE A 167 1.71 21.50 22.21
CA PHE A 167 0.91 22.02 23.32
C PHE A 167 1.32 21.48 24.70
N ILE A 168 2.06 20.37 24.76
CA ILE A 168 2.59 19.76 25.99
C ILE A 168 3.97 20.33 26.33
#